data_AF-A0A7C1QRZ1-F1
#
_entry.id   AF-A0A7C1QRZ1-F1
#
_cell.length_a   1.000
_cell.length_b   1.000
_cell.length_c   1.000
_cell.angle_alpha   90.00
_cell.angle_beta   90.00
_cell.angle_gamma   90.00
#
_symmetry.space_group_name_H-M   'P 1'
#
loop_
_entity.id
_entity.type
_entity.pdbx_description
1 polymer ?
#
loop_
_entity_poly.entity_id
_entity_poly.type
_entity_poly.pdbx_seq_one_letter_code
_entity_poly.pdbx_strand_id
1 'polypeptide(L)'
;MIKRLSILFFLVIAFSCSDKPVDDKYNWIPLKVTATAYNSLPYQTSYEHPAITAWGDSIKPGVKWIAVSRDLLKKGLSYNTMIKIDTFDGIYIVKDKMHARWRNRIDIYMGEDVKKAKEWGRRKLTITYAVKKDSLVIIE
;
A
#
# COMPACT_ATOMS: atom_id res chain seq x y z
N MET A 1 -21.17 2.69 -67.49
CA MET A 1 -20.45 1.75 -66.58
C MET A 1 -19.86 2.55 -65.43
N ILE A 2 -20.54 2.61 -64.30
CA ILE A 2 -20.12 3.34 -63.09
C ILE A 2 -19.51 2.32 -62.14
N LYS A 3 -18.17 2.30 -62.00
CA LYS A 3 -17.52 1.50 -60.95
C LYS A 3 -17.51 2.32 -59.67
N ARG A 4 -18.37 1.92 -58.73
CA ARG A 4 -18.48 2.50 -57.38
C ARG A 4 -17.17 2.27 -56.64
N LEU A 5 -16.44 3.34 -56.36
CA LEU A 5 -15.27 3.33 -55.50
C LEU A 5 -15.74 3.45 -54.05
N SER A 6 -15.98 2.33 -53.38
CA SER A 6 -16.26 2.30 -51.95
C SER A 6 -14.95 2.48 -51.18
N ILE A 7 -14.65 3.73 -50.81
CA ILE A 7 -13.59 4.05 -49.85
C ILE A 7 -14.16 3.75 -48.46
N LEU A 8 -13.78 2.61 -47.90
CA LEU A 8 -14.12 2.20 -46.54
C LEU A 8 -13.33 3.08 -45.55
N PHE A 9 -14.01 4.03 -44.92
CA PHE A 9 -13.44 4.88 -43.87
C PHE A 9 -13.25 4.02 -42.60
N PHE A 10 -12.04 3.52 -42.39
CA PHE A 10 -11.68 2.80 -41.16
C PHE A 10 -11.57 3.81 -40.01
N LEU A 11 -12.67 4.00 -39.28
CA LEU A 11 -12.73 4.82 -38.07
C LEU A 11 -12.06 4.05 -36.93
N VAL A 12 -10.74 4.16 -36.80
CA VAL A 12 -9.99 3.64 -35.64
C VAL A 12 -10.19 4.60 -34.47
N ILE A 13 -11.24 4.39 -33.68
CA ILE A 13 -11.41 5.08 -32.39
C ILE A 13 -10.50 4.40 -31.38
N ALA A 14 -9.29 4.93 -31.20
CA ALA A 14 -8.44 4.59 -30.07
C ALA A 14 -9.01 5.26 -28.81
N PHE A 15 -9.77 4.51 -28.01
CA PHE A 15 -10.11 4.90 -26.64
C PHE A 15 -8.85 4.80 -25.77
N SER A 16 -8.07 5.89 -25.73
CA SER A 16 -6.99 6.04 -24.74
C SER A 16 -7.61 6.40 -23.40
N CYS A 17 -7.86 5.38 -22.57
CA CYS A 17 -8.29 5.59 -21.19
C CYS A 17 -7.06 5.97 -20.36
N SER A 18 -6.78 7.27 -20.21
CA SER A 18 -5.69 7.75 -19.35
C SER A 18 -6.10 7.59 -17.88
N ASP A 19 -5.59 6.56 -17.23
CA ASP A 19 -5.71 6.43 -15.78
C ASP A 19 -5.06 7.64 -15.10
N LYS A 20 -5.81 8.36 -14.25
CA LYS A 20 -5.24 9.47 -13.47
C LYS A 20 -4.14 8.93 -12.55
N PRO A 21 -3.02 9.68 -12.38
CA PRO A 21 -1.95 9.26 -11.49
C PRO A 21 -2.49 9.07 -10.06
N VAL A 22 -1.91 8.13 -9.32
CA VAL A 22 -2.39 7.72 -7.99
C VAL A 22 -2.56 8.93 -7.07
N ASP A 23 -1.64 9.88 -7.08
CA ASP A 23 -1.69 11.05 -6.20
C ASP A 23 -2.92 11.95 -6.43
N ASP A 24 -3.49 11.94 -7.64
CA ASP A 24 -4.69 12.73 -7.93
C ASP A 24 -5.95 12.11 -7.34
N LYS A 25 -5.97 10.78 -7.16
CA LYS A 25 -7.14 10.01 -6.68
C LYS A 25 -7.30 10.05 -5.14
N TYR A 26 -6.28 10.47 -4.39
CA TYR A 26 -6.26 10.38 -2.92
C TYR A 26 -5.82 11.68 -2.24
N ASN A 27 -6.37 11.91 -1.05
CA ASN A 27 -5.84 12.84 -0.07
C ASN A 27 -4.81 12.09 0.78
N TRP A 28 -3.59 12.64 0.90
CA TRP A 28 -2.52 12.06 1.69
C TRP A 28 -2.47 12.70 3.07
N ILE A 29 -2.90 11.96 4.09
CA ILE A 29 -3.04 12.49 5.45
C ILE A 29 -1.80 12.14 6.28
N PRO A 30 -1.08 13.12 6.85
CA PRO A 30 0.10 12.86 7.66
C PRO A 30 -0.27 12.31 9.04
N LEU A 31 0.55 11.40 9.56
CA LEU A 31 0.41 10.83 10.89
C LEU A 31 1.77 10.46 11.49
N LYS A 32 2.05 10.93 12.71
CA LYS A 32 3.24 10.55 13.47
C LYS A 32 3.04 9.18 14.13
N VAL A 33 3.94 8.24 13.89
CA VAL A 33 3.88 6.87 14.41
C VAL A 33 5.21 6.43 14.99
N THR A 34 5.19 5.38 15.82
CA THR A 34 6.40 4.59 16.10
C THR A 34 6.54 3.52 15.02
N ALA A 35 7.66 3.49 14.32
CA ALA A 35 7.98 2.46 13.33
C ALA A 35 9.02 1.49 13.87
N THR A 36 8.79 0.21 13.62
CA THR A 36 9.79 -0.87 13.72
C THR A 36 9.96 -1.54 12.36
N ALA A 37 10.93 -2.44 12.25
CA ALA A 37 11.14 -3.27 11.08
C ALA A 37 11.13 -4.75 11.49
N TYR A 38 10.55 -5.60 10.66
CA TYR A 38 10.52 -7.05 10.86
C TYR A 38 10.84 -7.80 9.55
N ASN A 39 11.23 -9.06 9.70
CA ASN A 39 11.52 -9.99 8.62
C ASN A 39 10.67 -11.26 8.75
N SER A 40 10.48 -12.00 7.66
CA SER A 40 9.72 -13.26 7.63
C SER A 40 10.55 -14.45 8.13
N LEU A 41 11.26 -14.29 9.23
CA LEU A 41 12.04 -15.41 9.78
C LEU A 41 11.14 -16.28 10.65
N PRO A 42 11.28 -17.62 10.60
CA PRO A 42 10.44 -18.54 11.38
C PRO A 42 10.49 -18.29 12.90
N TYR A 43 11.55 -17.69 13.41
CA TYR A 43 11.69 -17.32 14.83
C TYR A 43 11.06 -15.95 15.19
N GLN A 44 10.64 -15.16 14.19
CA GLN A 44 9.97 -13.86 14.36
C GLN A 44 8.49 -13.88 13.96
N THR A 45 8.04 -14.96 13.31
CA THR A 45 6.69 -15.17 12.79
C THR A 45 6.15 -16.53 13.26
N SER A 46 4.93 -16.92 12.91
CA SER A 46 4.44 -18.26 13.27
C SER A 46 5.32 -19.34 12.61
N TYR A 47 5.79 -20.31 13.41
CA TYR A 47 6.71 -21.37 12.95
C TYR A 47 6.14 -22.16 11.76
N GLU A 48 4.83 -22.36 11.73
CA GLU A 48 4.14 -23.18 10.72
C GLU A 48 3.89 -22.41 9.41
N HIS A 49 3.61 -21.09 9.48
CA HIS A 49 3.27 -20.28 8.32
C HIS A 49 3.90 -18.87 8.39
N PRO A 50 5.23 -18.74 8.27
CA PRO A 50 5.94 -17.46 8.38
C PRO A 50 5.58 -16.46 7.26
N ALA A 51 4.93 -16.97 6.19
CA ALA A 51 4.58 -16.22 5.00
C ALA A 51 3.10 -15.82 4.91
N ILE A 52 2.27 -16.07 5.94
CA ILE A 52 0.83 -15.74 5.91
C ILE A 52 0.55 -14.57 6.87
N THR A 53 -0.06 -13.49 6.36
CA THR A 53 -0.46 -12.35 7.20
C THR A 53 -1.72 -12.66 8.01
N ALA A 54 -2.08 -11.85 9.01
CA ALA A 54 -3.32 -12.06 9.77
C ALA A 54 -4.61 -11.84 8.96
N TRP A 55 -4.50 -11.42 7.69
CA TRP A 55 -5.60 -11.36 6.72
C TRP A 55 -5.54 -12.49 5.68
N GLY A 56 -4.57 -13.41 5.77
CA GLY A 56 -4.46 -14.57 4.89
C GLY A 56 -3.68 -14.34 3.60
N ASP A 57 -3.05 -13.17 3.40
CA ASP A 57 -2.20 -12.93 2.24
C ASP A 57 -0.88 -13.70 2.35
N SER A 58 -0.40 -14.24 1.23
CA SER A 58 0.95 -14.82 1.14
C SER A 58 1.98 -13.74 0.82
N ILE A 59 2.94 -13.54 1.73
CA ILE A 59 4.05 -12.61 1.55
C ILE A 59 5.04 -13.17 0.52
N LYS A 60 5.53 -12.29 -0.36
CA LYS A 60 6.61 -12.58 -1.31
C LYS A 60 7.81 -11.69 -0.97
N PRO A 61 9.05 -12.15 -1.15
CA PRO A 61 10.22 -11.28 -1.00
C PRO A 61 10.10 -10.00 -1.84
N GLY A 62 10.52 -8.87 -1.29
CA GLY A 62 10.55 -7.58 -1.99
C GLY A 62 9.23 -6.79 -1.99
N VAL A 63 8.15 -7.29 -1.38
CA VAL A 63 6.91 -6.52 -1.24
C VAL A 63 7.06 -5.37 -0.25
N LYS A 64 6.43 -4.23 -0.53
CA LYS A 64 6.37 -3.07 0.36
C LYS A 64 5.14 -3.17 1.26
N TRP A 65 5.18 -4.04 2.26
CA TRP A 65 4.06 -4.27 3.16
C TRP A 65 4.34 -3.75 4.56
N ILE A 66 3.28 -3.41 5.28
CA ILE A 66 3.36 -3.07 6.70
C ILE A 66 2.28 -3.78 7.51
N ALA A 67 2.59 -3.99 8.79
CA ALA A 67 1.61 -4.27 9.83
C ALA A 67 1.25 -2.99 10.57
N VAL A 68 -0.01 -2.83 10.98
CA VAL A 68 -0.45 -1.66 11.76
C VAL A 68 -1.11 -2.05 13.07
N SER A 69 -0.92 -1.24 14.10
CA SER A 69 -1.62 -1.38 15.38
C SER A 69 -3.14 -1.16 15.24
N ARG A 70 -3.92 -1.78 16.13
CA ARG A 70 -5.39 -1.82 16.02
C ARG A 70 -6.06 -0.46 16.17
N ASP A 71 -5.44 0.46 16.91
CA ASP A 71 -5.90 1.85 17.00
C ASP A 71 -5.66 2.64 15.70
N LEU A 72 -4.65 2.27 14.90
CA LEU A 72 -4.44 2.86 13.57
C LEU A 72 -5.47 2.34 12.54
N LEU A 73 -5.89 1.07 12.65
CA LEU A 73 -7.01 0.55 11.85
C LEU A 73 -8.27 1.42 12.04
N LYS A 74 -8.57 1.80 13.28
CA LYS A 74 -9.71 2.65 13.64
C LYS A 74 -9.58 4.08 13.10
N LYS A 75 -8.36 4.53 12.77
CA LYS A 75 -8.09 5.82 12.12
C LYS A 75 -8.16 5.76 10.59
N GLY A 76 -8.51 4.61 10.01
CA GLY A 76 -8.67 4.44 8.56
C GLY A 76 -7.47 3.83 7.83
N LEU A 77 -6.41 3.41 8.55
CA LEU A 77 -5.31 2.64 7.98
C LEU A 77 -5.69 1.16 7.88
N SER A 78 -6.79 0.86 7.18
CA SER A 78 -7.35 -0.49 7.06
C SER A 78 -6.63 -1.32 5.99
N TYR A 79 -7.16 -2.52 5.72
CA TYR A 79 -6.61 -3.43 4.73
C TYR A 79 -6.47 -2.75 3.36
N ASN A 80 -5.32 -2.93 2.71
CA ASN A 80 -4.94 -2.31 1.43
C ASN A 80 -4.79 -0.78 1.43
N THR A 81 -4.84 -0.11 2.58
CA THR A 81 -4.50 1.32 2.63
C THR A 81 -3.06 1.54 2.16
N MET A 82 -2.89 2.49 1.26
CA MET A 82 -1.58 2.92 0.75
C MET A 82 -0.94 3.91 1.72
N ILE A 83 0.35 3.74 1.96
CA ILE A 83 1.14 4.56 2.87
C ILE A 83 2.47 4.96 2.21
N LYS A 84 2.88 6.21 2.36
CA LYS A 84 4.26 6.66 2.10
C LYS A 84 4.95 6.87 3.44
N ILE A 85 6.21 6.45 3.54
CA ILE A 85 7.02 6.55 4.76
C ILE A 85 8.14 7.53 4.45
N ASP A 86 8.28 8.61 5.21
CA ASP A 86 9.20 9.72 4.88
C ASP A 86 10.66 9.28 4.62
N THR A 87 11.08 8.15 5.18
CA THR A 87 12.44 7.63 5.06
C THR A 87 12.62 6.53 4.01
N PHE A 88 11.57 6.13 3.30
CA PHE A 88 11.62 5.08 2.28
C PHE A 88 10.86 5.49 1.03
N ASP A 89 11.46 5.23 -0.12
CA ASP A 89 10.80 5.52 -1.39
C ASP A 89 9.65 4.55 -1.67
N GLY A 90 8.65 5.06 -2.38
CA GLY A 90 7.51 4.31 -2.92
C GLY A 90 6.37 4.12 -1.93
N ILE A 91 5.39 3.33 -2.37
CA ILE A 91 4.13 3.10 -1.65
C ILE A 91 4.17 1.75 -0.96
N TYR A 92 3.85 1.77 0.33
CA TYR A 92 3.65 0.61 1.16
C TYR A 92 2.16 0.31 1.31
N ILE A 93 1.81 -0.96 1.47
CA ILE A 93 0.43 -1.44 1.60
C ILE A 93 0.22 -2.02 2.99
N VAL A 94 -0.87 -1.63 3.65
CA VAL A 94 -1.31 -2.26 4.89
C VAL A 94 -1.82 -3.66 4.58
N LYS A 95 -1.06 -4.66 5.02
CA LYS A 95 -1.33 -6.09 4.76
C LYS A 95 -1.33 -6.95 6.00
N ASP A 96 -1.08 -6.35 7.17
CA ASP A 96 -1.22 -7.07 8.43
C ASP A 96 -1.67 -6.17 9.60
N LYS A 97 -2.09 -6.79 10.69
CA LYS A 97 -2.45 -6.13 11.95
C LYS A 97 -1.62 -6.66 13.11
N MET A 98 -1.17 -5.75 13.96
CA MET A 98 -0.36 -6.12 15.12
C MET A 98 -1.21 -6.60 16.30
N HIS A 99 -0.56 -7.23 17.29
CA HIS A 99 -1.19 -7.59 18.57
C HIS A 99 -1.79 -6.37 19.29
N ALA A 100 -2.90 -6.55 20.03
CA ALA A 100 -3.65 -5.48 20.71
C ALA A 100 -2.87 -4.71 21.77
N ARG A 101 -1.67 -5.13 22.17
CA ARG A 101 -0.83 -4.36 23.11
C ARG A 101 -0.20 -3.14 22.46
N TRP A 102 -0.03 -3.15 21.14
CA TRP A 102 0.65 -2.09 20.42
C TRP A 102 -0.29 -0.93 20.13
N ARG A 103 0.23 0.30 20.27
CA ARG A 103 -0.50 1.55 20.04
C ARG A 103 0.33 2.48 19.18
N ASN A 104 -0.32 3.20 18.27
CA ASN A 104 0.28 4.18 17.36
C ASN A 104 1.58 3.69 16.72
N ARG A 105 1.56 2.42 16.30
CA ARG A 105 2.71 1.68 15.81
C ARG A 105 2.46 1.05 14.45
N ILE A 106 3.49 1.11 13.61
CA ILE A 106 3.62 0.33 12.38
C ILE A 106 4.85 -0.59 12.46
N ASP A 107 4.81 -1.68 11.71
CA ASP A 107 5.95 -2.58 11.53
C ASP A 107 6.21 -2.76 10.02
N ILE A 108 7.42 -2.42 9.58
CA ILE A 108 7.79 -2.38 8.17
C ILE A 108 8.42 -3.72 7.77
N TYR A 109 7.86 -4.38 6.75
CA TYR A 109 8.45 -5.58 6.22
C TYR A 109 9.74 -5.26 5.45
N MET A 110 10.85 -5.88 5.83
CA MET A 110 12.17 -5.68 5.19
C MET A 110 12.71 -6.93 4.49
N GLY A 111 11.83 -7.86 4.11
CA GLY A 111 12.26 -9.08 3.41
C GLY A 111 13.04 -10.01 4.33
N GLU A 112 14.16 -10.53 3.83
CA GLU A 112 15.03 -11.50 4.54
C GLU A 112 16.28 -10.86 5.16
N ASP A 113 16.51 -9.56 4.92
CA ASP A 113 17.69 -8.86 5.44
C ASP A 113 17.53 -8.48 6.92
N VAL A 114 17.97 -9.40 7.78
CA VAL A 114 17.90 -9.28 9.24
C VAL A 114 18.79 -8.16 9.77
N LYS A 115 19.96 -7.94 9.14
CA LYS A 115 20.92 -6.92 9.58
C LYS A 115 20.32 -5.54 9.37
N LYS A 116 19.75 -5.30 8.19
CA LYS A 116 19.09 -4.04 7.85
C LYS A 116 17.94 -3.71 8.80
N ALA A 117 17.11 -4.69 9.15
CA ALA A 117 16.02 -4.45 10.11
C ALA A 117 16.53 -4.11 11.52
N LYS A 118 17.58 -4.79 11.99
CA LYS A 118 18.21 -4.52 13.29
C LYS A 118 18.87 -3.13 13.33
N GLU A 119 19.63 -2.79 12.30
CA GLU A 119 20.27 -1.47 12.15
C GLU A 119 19.24 -0.35 12.03
N TRP A 120 18.11 -0.61 11.36
CA TRP A 120 17.00 0.33 11.30
C TRP A 120 16.37 0.59 12.68
N GLY A 121 16.13 -0.47 13.43
CA GLY A 121 15.65 -0.37 14.81
C GLY A 121 14.29 0.34 14.95
N ARG A 122 14.01 0.75 16.18
CA ARG A 122 12.77 1.46 16.54
C ARG A 122 12.99 2.97 16.45
N ARG A 123 12.09 3.67 15.74
CA ARG A 123 12.13 5.14 15.66
C ARG A 123 10.74 5.74 15.54
N LYS A 124 10.63 7.05 15.80
CA LYS A 124 9.43 7.82 15.50
C LYS A 124 9.59 8.47 14.14
N LEU A 125 8.59 8.37 13.29
CA LEU A 125 8.58 9.00 11.97
C LEU A 125 7.17 9.45 11.61
N THR A 126 7.06 10.29 10.59
CA THR A 126 5.78 10.62 9.98
C THR A 126 5.56 9.70 8.78
N ILE A 127 4.34 9.22 8.66
CA ILE A 127 3.84 8.56 7.45
C ILE A 127 2.75 9.44 6.86
N THR A 128 2.44 9.25 5.58
CA THR A 128 1.20 9.74 4.98
C THR A 128 0.39 8.56 4.48
N TYR A 129 -0.91 8.53 4.78
CA TYR A 129 -1.81 7.46 4.33
C TYR A 129 -2.87 8.00 3.39
N ALA A 130 -3.21 7.20 2.38
CA ALA A 130 -4.12 7.58 1.32
C ALA A 130 -5.58 7.42 1.77
N VAL A 131 -6.36 8.49 1.64
CA VAL A 131 -7.82 8.51 1.77
C VAL A 131 -8.41 8.88 0.43
N LYS A 132 -9.31 8.06 -0.12
CA LYS A 132 -9.87 8.29 -1.46
C LYS A 132 -10.61 9.63 -1.47
N LYS A 133 -10.37 10.47 -2.48
CA LYS A 133 -11.19 11.67 -2.70
C LYS A 133 -12.59 11.20 -3.11
N ASP A 134 -13.62 11.59 -2.37
CA ASP A 134 -14.98 11.32 -2.80
C ASP A 134 -15.20 11.96 -4.17
N SER A 135 -15.62 11.14 -5.13
CA SER A 135 -15.88 11.58 -6.51
C SER A 135 -17.31 12.07 -6.69
N LEU A 136 -18.00 12.43 -5.60
CA LEU A 136 -19.33 13.02 -5.68
C LEU A 136 -19.18 14.42 -6.29
N VAL A 137 -19.32 14.47 -7.61
CA VAL A 137 -19.68 15.70 -8.30
C VAL A 137 -21.00 16.13 -7.70
N ILE A 138 -20.99 17.14 -6.83
CA ILE A 138 -22.20 17.88 -6.52
C ILE A 138 -22.53 18.60 -7.82
N ILE A 139 -23.54 18.09 -8.52
CA ILE A 139 -24.14 18.79 -9.63
C ILE A 139 -24.96 19.90 -8.96
N GLU A 140 -24.41 21.11 -8.90
CA GLU A 140 -25.18 22.33 -8.63
C GLU A 140 -25.98 22.73 -9.88
#